data_AF-A0A519T985-F1
#
_entry.id   AF-A0A519T985-F1
#
_cell.length_a   1.000
_cell.length_b   1.000
_cell.length_c   1.000
_cell.angle_alpha   90.00
_cell.angle_beta   90.00
_cell.angle_gamma   90.00
#
_symmetry.space_group_name_H-M   'P 1'
#
loop_
_entity.id
_entity.type
_entity.pdbx_description
1 polymer ?
#
loop_
_entity_poly.entity_id
_entity_poly.type
_entity_poly.pdbx_seq_one_letter_code
_entity_poly.pdbx_strand_id
1 'polypeptide(L)'
;MRSTIRDGLSFLRKATPGRVLNATQVVASYALSRLTGRARAWGLPVALAFEPTTSCNLRCPECPSGLRSFTRPTGMLPAELFRKTIDEVASRLWYLIFYF
;
A
#
# COMPACT_ATOMS: atom_id res chain seq x y z
N MET A 1 -5.19 -5.88 26.34
CA MET A 1 -3.99 -5.11 26.77
C MET A 1 -2.65 -5.77 26.44
N ARG A 2 -2.41 -7.07 26.75
CA ARG A 2 -1.14 -7.75 26.39
C ARG A 2 -0.85 -7.84 24.89
N SER A 3 -1.88 -7.89 24.03
CA SER A 3 -1.71 -7.89 22.56
C SER A 3 -1.14 -6.56 22.06
N THR A 4 -1.75 -5.43 22.44
CA THR A 4 -1.40 -4.09 21.93
C THR A 4 0.07 -3.71 22.16
N ILE A 5 0.65 -4.10 23.30
CA ILE A 5 2.06 -3.85 23.61
C ILE A 5 2.97 -4.70 22.72
N ARG A 6 2.62 -5.98 22.50
CA ARG A 6 3.37 -6.87 21.61
C ARG A 6 3.27 -6.43 20.15
N ASP A 7 2.10 -5.97 19.74
CA ASP A 7 1.84 -5.45 18.40
C ASP A 7 2.64 -4.16 18.16
N GLY A 8 2.61 -3.24 19.13
CA GLY A 8 3.43 -2.03 19.12
C GLY A 8 4.93 -2.33 19.03
N LEU A 9 5.43 -3.29 19.81
CA LEU A 9 6.83 -3.69 19.75
C LEU A 9 7.18 -4.34 18.40
N SER A 10 6.30 -5.19 17.86
CA SER A 10 6.48 -5.81 16.54
C SER A 10 6.50 -4.77 15.41
N PHE A 11 5.71 -3.71 15.54
CA PHE A 11 5.70 -2.59 14.61
C PHE A 11 6.99 -1.77 14.72
N LEU A 12 7.40 -1.39 15.92
CA LEU A 12 8.63 -0.63 16.16
C LEU A 12 9.88 -1.38 15.68
N ARG A 13 9.93 -2.71 15.81
CA ARG A 13 11.02 -3.53 15.26
C ARG A 13 11.16 -3.44 13.73
N LYS A 14 10.14 -2.98 13.02
CA LYS A 14 10.16 -2.79 11.55
C LYS A 14 10.56 -1.37 11.15
N ALA A 15 10.80 -0.47 12.11
CA ALA A 15 11.19 0.92 11.88
C ALA A 15 12.65 1.03 11.41
N THR A 16 12.88 0.85 10.10
CA THR A 16 14.19 1.14 9.51
C THR A 16 14.35 2.66 9.28
N PRO A 17 15.58 3.19 9.22
CA PRO A 17 15.79 4.61 8.93
C PRO A 17 15.11 5.07 7.64
N GLY A 18 15.14 4.24 6.59
CA GLY A 18 14.47 4.54 5.32
C GLY A 18 12.95 4.64 5.43
N ARG A 19 12.33 3.75 6.21
CA ARG A 19 10.89 3.76 6.49
C ARG A 19 10.45 4.95 7.33
N VAL A 20 11.23 5.30 8.36
CA VAL A 20 10.95 6.46 9.22
C VAL A 20 11.11 7.75 8.42
N LEU A 21 12.22 7.91 7.69
CA LEU A 21 12.46 9.07 6.85
C LEU A 21 11.36 9.26 5.80
N ASN A 22 10.94 8.18 5.14
CA ASN A 22 9.85 8.21 4.17
C ASN A 22 8.53 8.68 4.80
N ALA A 23 8.18 8.14 5.98
CA ALA A 23 6.98 8.57 6.69
C ALA A 23 7.05 10.05 7.09
N THR A 24 8.20 10.53 7.57
CA THR A 24 8.43 11.95 7.86
C THR A 24 8.28 12.81 6.61
N GLN A 25 8.83 12.39 5.46
CA GLN A 25 8.70 13.10 4.18
C GLN A 25 7.23 13.23 3.76
N VAL A 26 6.44 12.15 3.85
CA VAL A 26 5.01 12.16 3.52
C VAL A 26 4.23 13.13 4.42
N VAL A 27 4.46 13.07 5.74
CA VAL A 27 3.77 13.95 6.70
C VAL A 27 4.18 15.40 6.51
N ALA A 28 5.48 15.68 6.35
CA ALA A 28 5.98 17.03 6.16
C ALA A 28 5.52 17.64 4.84
N SER A 29 5.53 16.88 3.74
CA SER A 29 5.07 17.37 2.45
C SER A 29 3.57 17.67 2.47
N TYR A 30 2.77 16.82 3.11
CA TYR A 30 1.34 17.06 3.34
C TYR A 30 1.07 18.33 4.16
N ALA A 31 1.75 18.48 5.30
CA ALA A 31 1.60 19.67 6.15
C ALA A 31 1.94 20.94 5.38
N LEU A 32 3.04 20.93 4.63
CA LEU A 32 3.44 22.06 3.81
C LEU A 32 2.47 22.32 2.64
N SER A 33 1.95 21.27 2.00
CA SER A 33 0.92 21.41 0.97
C SER A 33 -0.34 22.06 1.51
N ARG A 34 -0.77 21.69 2.71
CA ARG A 34 -1.90 22.32 3.39
C ARG A 34 -1.65 23.80 3.69
N LEU A 35 -0.46 24.14 4.16
CA LEU A 35 -0.12 25.52 4.52
C LEU A 35 0.00 26.44 3.30
N THR A 36 0.48 25.91 2.18
CA THR A 36 0.79 26.74 0.98
C THR A 36 -0.22 26.62 -0.15
N GLY A 37 -1.19 25.70 -0.05
CA GLY A 37 -2.14 25.39 -1.12
C GLY A 37 -1.51 24.73 -2.35
N ARG A 38 -0.23 24.34 -2.31
CA ARG A 38 0.50 23.72 -3.43
C ARG A 38 0.77 22.25 -3.16
N ALA A 39 0.31 21.37 -4.04
CA ALA A 39 0.53 19.93 -3.94
C ALA A 39 2.03 19.59 -4.01
N ARG A 40 2.52 18.86 -3.00
CA ARG A 40 3.91 18.39 -2.85
C ARG A 40 3.89 16.97 -2.30
N ALA A 41 4.45 16.04 -3.05
CA ALA A 41 4.59 14.64 -2.65
C ALA A 41 6.08 14.27 -2.68
N TRP A 42 6.72 14.25 -1.51
CA TRP A 42 8.17 13.99 -1.40
C TRP A 42 8.51 12.54 -1.07
N GLY A 43 7.61 11.84 -0.36
CA GLY A 43 7.81 10.45 0.02
C GLY A 43 7.17 9.46 -0.95
N LEU A 44 7.63 8.21 -0.89
CA LEU A 44 6.99 7.04 -1.49
C LEU A 44 5.82 6.54 -0.64
N PRO A 45 4.97 5.65 -1.17
CA PRO A 45 3.88 5.04 -0.42
C PRO A 45 4.35 4.41 0.90
N VAL A 46 3.63 4.72 1.99
CA VAL A 46 3.84 4.12 3.32
C VAL A 46 3.17 2.75 3.41
N ALA A 47 2.07 2.56 2.69
CA ALA A 47 1.36 1.31 2.56
C ALA A 47 1.04 1.04 1.08
N LEU A 48 1.04 -0.23 0.69
CA LEU A 48 0.77 -0.67 -0.67
C LEU A 48 -0.23 -1.82 -0.60
N ALA A 49 -1.35 -1.67 -1.28
CA ALA A 49 -2.27 -2.75 -1.56
C ALA A 49 -1.94 -3.34 -2.94
N PHE A 50 -1.81 -4.66 -3.01
CA PHE A 50 -1.43 -5.39 -4.19
C PHE A 50 -2.51 -6.42 -4.51
N GLU A 51 -3.17 -6.28 -5.66
CA GLU A 51 -4.21 -7.19 -6.14
C GLU A 51 -3.58 -8.21 -7.10
N PRO A 52 -3.36 -9.46 -6.67
CA PRO A 52 -2.63 -10.44 -7.48
C PRO A 52 -3.50 -11.09 -8.57
N THR A 53 -4.83 -11.03 -8.44
CA THR A 53 -5.77 -11.49 -9.46
C THR A 53 -7.05 -10.68 -9.45
N THR A 54 -7.63 -10.54 -10.63
CA THR A 54 -8.91 -9.87 -10.84
C THR A 54 -10.09 -10.84 -10.81
N SER A 55 -9.81 -12.14 -10.66
CA SER A 55 -10.82 -13.19 -10.58
C SER A 55 -11.46 -13.22 -9.19
N CYS A 56 -12.78 -13.09 -9.13
CA CYS A 56 -13.57 -13.26 -7.91
C CYS A 56 -14.58 -14.42 -8.08
N ASN A 57 -14.63 -15.30 -7.07
CA ASN A 57 -15.57 -16.43 -7.04
C ASN A 57 -16.97 -16.03 -6.55
N LEU A 58 -17.09 -14.86 -5.93
CA LEU A 58 -18.36 -14.30 -5.45
C LEU A 58 -19.02 -13.43 -6.54
N ARG A 59 -20.29 -13.06 -6.31
CA ARG A 59 -21.10 -12.22 -7.21
C ARG A 59 -21.81 -11.11 -6.45
N CYS A 60 -21.08 -10.42 -5.57
CA CYS A 60 -21.64 -9.32 -4.80
C CYS A 60 -22.09 -8.20 -5.76
N PRO A 61 -23.32 -7.66 -5.62
CA PRO A 61 -23.86 -6.65 -6.53
C PRO A 61 -23.24 -5.26 -6.35
N GLU A 62 -22.37 -5.09 -5.36
CA GLU A 62 -21.74 -3.82 -4.98
C GLU A 62 -20.35 -3.60 -5.59
N CYS A 63 -19.69 -4.66 -6.11
CA CYS A 63 -18.34 -4.56 -6.65
C CYS A 63 -18.29 -4.93 -8.14
N PRO A 64 -17.50 -4.19 -8.96
CA PRO A 64 -17.41 -4.43 -10.40
C PRO A 64 -16.84 -5.83 -10.74
N SER A 65 -15.99 -6.39 -9.87
CA SER A 65 -15.50 -7.77 -9.99
C SER A 65 -16.64 -8.79 -9.84
N GLY A 66 -17.53 -8.61 -8.86
CA GLY A 66 -18.68 -9.48 -8.62
C GLY A 66 -19.78 -9.33 -9.67
N LEU A 67 -20.01 -8.10 -10.13
CA LEU A 67 -20.90 -7.78 -11.26
C LEU A 67 -20.36 -8.24 -12.62
N ARG A 68 -19.06 -8.55 -12.70
CA ARG A 68 -18.36 -8.89 -13.94
C ARG A 68 -18.51 -7.81 -15.01
N SER A 69 -18.49 -6.55 -14.59
CA SER A 69 -18.72 -5.38 -15.46
C SER A 69 -17.43 -4.80 -16.04
N PHE A 70 -16.28 -5.45 -15.82
CA PHE A 70 -15.02 -5.01 -16.40
C PHE A 70 -14.98 -5.28 -17.91
N THR A 71 -14.50 -4.31 -18.67
CA THR A 71 -14.22 -4.45 -20.12
C THR A 71 -12.90 -5.19 -20.40
N ARG A 72 -12.02 -5.29 -19.39
CA ARG A 72 -10.74 -6.02 -19.46
C ARG A 72 -10.91 -7.50 -19.07
N PRO A 73 -10.10 -8.42 -19.63
CA PRO A 73 -10.14 -9.82 -19.24
C PRO A 73 -9.68 -10.03 -17.79
N THR A 74 -10.17 -11.12 -17.18
CA THR A 74 -9.65 -11.58 -15.90
C THR A 74 -8.26 -12.19 -16.06
N GLY A 75 -7.43 -12.12 -15.01
CA GLY A 75 -6.08 -12.65 -15.09
C GLY A 75 -5.29 -12.53 -13.80
N MET A 76 -4.12 -13.17 -13.79
CA MET A 76 -3.14 -13.08 -12.72
C MET A 76 -2.10 -12.01 -13.05
N LEU A 77 -1.70 -11.24 -12.05
CA LEU A 77 -0.62 -10.27 -12.20
C LEU A 77 0.72 -11.01 -12.41
N PRO A 78 1.55 -10.63 -13.40
CA PRO A 78 2.84 -11.28 -13.63
C PRO A 78 3.78 -11.18 -12.43
N ALA A 79 4.35 -12.31 -11.99
CA ALA A 79 5.25 -12.34 -10.82
C ALA A 79 6.47 -11.41 -10.95
N GLU A 80 6.91 -11.14 -12.19
CA GLU A 80 8.00 -10.20 -12.48
C GLU A 80 7.64 -8.76 -12.13
N LEU A 81 6.41 -8.34 -12.43
CA LEU A 81 5.92 -7.00 -12.09
C LEU A 81 5.87 -6.83 -10.57
N PHE A 82 5.38 -7.85 -9.85
CA PHE A 82 5.39 -7.83 -8.38
C PHE A 82 6.81 -7.67 -7.83
N ARG A 83 7.76 -8.51 -8.28
CA ARG A 83 9.15 -8.46 -7.82
C ARG A 83 9.76 -7.09 -8.06
N LYS A 84 9.67 -6.58 -9.30
CA LYS A 84 10.15 -5.25 -9.65
C LYS A 84 9.54 -4.15 -8.77
N THR A 85 8.22 -4.15 -8.57
CA THR A 85 7.56 -3.16 -7.72
C THR A 85 8.06 -3.23 -6.27
N ILE A 86 8.20 -4.43 -5.71
CA ILE A 86 8.68 -4.60 -4.33
C ILE A 86 10.14 -4.16 -4.19
N ASP A 87 11.01 -4.49 -5.15
CA ASP A 87 12.41 -4.05 -5.15
C ASP A 87 12.53 -2.51 -5.15
N GLU A 88 11.62 -1.82 -5.84
CA GLU A 88 11.59 -0.36 -5.89
C GLU A 88 11.11 0.31 -4.58
N VAL A 89 10.19 -0.32 -3.83
CA VAL A 89 9.48 0.36 -2.72
C VAL A 89 9.68 -0.25 -1.33
N ALA A 90 10.14 -1.50 -1.21
CA ALA A 90 10.15 -2.24 0.07
C ALA A 90 10.97 -1.59 1.18
N SER A 91 12.05 -0.89 0.81
CA SER A 91 12.93 -0.19 1.75
C SER A 91 12.26 0.99 2.45
N ARG A 92 11.16 1.52 1.88
CA ARG A 92 10.39 2.66 2.39
C ARG A 92 8.96 2.30 2.84
N LEU A 93 8.50 1.09 2.48
CA LEU A 93 7.16 0.59 2.75
C LEU A 93 7.02 0.04 4.18
N TRP A 94 5.95 0.42 4.88
CA TRP A 94 5.60 -0.12 6.21
C TRP A 94 4.63 -1.30 6.13
N TYR A 95 3.68 -1.24 5.20
CA TYR A 95 2.64 -2.25 5.02
C TYR A 95 2.55 -2.69 3.57
N LEU A 96 2.61 -4.00 3.37
CA LEU A 96 2.21 -4.65 2.12
C LEU A 96 0.94 -5.45 2.42
N ILE A 97 -0.12 -5.16 1.70
CA ILE A 97 -1.42 -5.81 1.86
C ILE A 97 -1.73 -6.51 0.55
N PHE A 98 -1.98 -7.82 0.59
CA PHE A 98 -2.58 -8.51 -0.54
C PHE A 98 -4.09 -8.41 -0.40
N TYR A 99 -4.76 -7.88 -1.43
CA TYR A 99 -6.19 -7.60 -1.40
C TYR A 99 -6.92 -8.33 -2.54
N PHE A 100 -8.20 -8.62 -2.29
CA PHE A 100 -9.22 -9.10 -3.22
C PHE A 100 -10.55 -8.40 -2.93
#